data_AF-A0A433A119-F1
#
_entry.id   AF-A0A433A119-F1
#
_cell.length_a   1.000
_cell.length_b   1.000
_cell.length_c   1.000
_cell.angle_alpha   90.00
_cell.angle_beta   90.00
_cell.angle_gamma   90.00
#
_symmetry.space_group_name_H-M   'P 1'
#
loop_
_entity.id
_entity.type
_entity.pdbx_description
1 polymer ?
#
loop_
_entity_poly.entity_id
_entity_poly.type
_entity_poly.pdbx_seq_one_letter_code
_entity_poly.pdbx_strand_id
1 'polypeptide(L)'
;MENTSIDEKFLGLTLFALVPNITEFMNAISFALYGNIVLSLEIGSAYALQVALLQIPAMTAFSAWCNWNKVEEARFTFTLIFPRWDIMSVLFSVFLLTYTYQEGKSNYFKGSILILSYLVLMAGFYCAPVGQTASTFGF
;
A
#
# COMPACT_ATOMS: atom_id res chain seq x y z
N MET A 1 -31.54 4.63 -1.01
CA MET A 1 -30.79 3.59 -1.75
C MET A 1 -29.61 3.24 -0.87
N GLU A 2 -29.87 2.32 0.06
CA GLU A 2 -28.94 1.96 1.11
C GLU A 2 -28.03 0.80 0.66
N ASN A 3 -26.86 0.71 1.30
CA ASN A 3 -26.10 -0.51 1.54
C ASN A 3 -25.24 -1.09 0.41
N THR A 4 -24.15 -0.40 0.11
CA THR A 4 -22.85 -1.10 0.06
C THR A 4 -21.99 -0.53 1.18
N SER A 5 -22.08 -1.13 2.37
CA SER A 5 -21.22 -0.85 3.53
C SER A 5 -19.80 -1.41 3.32
N ILE A 6 -19.24 -1.24 2.12
CA ILE A 6 -17.83 -1.51 1.89
C ILE A 6 -17.10 -0.24 2.29
N ASP A 7 -16.20 -0.38 3.26
CA ASP A 7 -15.39 0.72 3.76
C ASP A 7 -14.69 1.45 2.60
N GLU A 8 -14.86 2.77 2.51
CA GLU A 8 -14.29 3.58 1.43
C GLU A 8 -12.76 3.42 1.35
N LYS A 9 -12.10 3.16 2.47
CA LYS A 9 -10.65 2.88 2.50
C LYS A 9 -10.35 1.52 1.92
N PHE A 10 -11.16 0.50 2.19
CA PHE A 10 -11.00 -0.82 1.59
C PHE A 10 -11.16 -0.76 0.07
N LEU A 11 -12.16 -0.03 -0.43
CA LEU A 11 -12.36 0.16 -1.87
C LEU A 11 -11.19 0.96 -2.50
N GLY A 12 -10.71 1.99 -1.81
CA GLY A 12 -9.54 2.78 -2.19
C GLY A 12 -8.26 1.93 -2.27
N LEU A 13 -8.00 1.13 -1.24
CA LEU A 13 -6.80 0.29 -1.12
C LEU A 13 -6.81 -0.89 -2.11
N THR A 14 -7.98 -1.49 -2.37
CA THR A 14 -8.06 -2.72 -3.16
C THR A 14 -8.44 -2.49 -4.61
N LEU A 15 -9.45 -1.68 -4.90
CA LEU A 15 -9.93 -1.51 -6.27
C LEU A 15 -9.15 -0.40 -6.97
N PHE A 16 -9.17 0.81 -6.40
CA PHE A 16 -8.59 1.99 -7.05
C PHE A 16 -7.06 1.98 -7.06
N ALA A 17 -6.42 1.46 -6.00
CA ALA A 17 -4.97 1.35 -5.97
C ALA A 17 -4.43 0.12 -6.72
N LEU A 18 -5.19 -0.98 -6.87
CA LEU A 18 -4.68 -2.18 -7.54
C LEU A 18 -4.85 -2.08 -9.06
N VAL A 19 -6.07 -1.80 -9.53
CA VAL A 19 -6.45 -1.85 -10.96
C VAL A 19 -5.44 -1.18 -11.91
N PRO A 20 -4.99 0.07 -11.69
CA PRO A 20 -4.03 0.71 -12.57
C PRO A 20 -2.65 0.05 -12.59
N ASN A 21 -2.31 -0.71 -11.54
CA ASN A 21 -1.01 -1.33 -11.34
C ASN A 21 -0.97 -2.82 -11.72
N ILE A 22 -2.13 -3.44 -12.00
CA ILE A 22 -2.22 -4.86 -12.34
C ILE A 22 -1.39 -5.20 -13.58
N THR A 23 -1.42 -4.34 -14.61
CA THR A 23 -0.71 -4.58 -15.87
C THR A 23 0.81 -4.67 -15.67
N GLU A 24 1.36 -3.84 -14.80
CA GLU A 24 2.79 -3.84 -14.47
C GLU A 24 3.17 -5.06 -13.62
N PHE A 25 2.33 -5.44 -12.65
CA PHE A 25 2.52 -6.68 -11.90
C PHE A 25 2.44 -7.92 -12.79
N MET A 26 1.53 -7.96 -13.77
CA MET A 26 1.46 -9.05 -14.73
C MET A 26 2.72 -9.17 -15.59
N ASN A 27 3.29 -8.03 -16.00
CA ASN A 27 4.58 -8.02 -16.72
C ASN A 27 5.72 -8.54 -15.82
N ALA A 28 5.79 -8.10 -14.57
CA ALA A 28 6.79 -8.59 -13.62
C ALA A 28 6.67 -10.10 -13.37
N ILE A 29 5.44 -10.62 -13.20
CA ILE A 29 5.20 -12.07 -13.03
C ILE A 29 5.61 -12.84 -14.28
N SER A 30 5.31 -12.30 -15.47
CA SER A 30 5.70 -12.93 -16.73
C SER A 30 7.22 -13.07 -16.83
N PHE A 31 7.99 -12.03 -16.47
CA PHE A 31 9.46 -12.12 -16.44
C PHE A 31 9.98 -13.15 -15.43
N ALA A 32 9.33 -13.29 -14.27
CA ALA A 32 9.69 -14.34 -13.31
C ALA A 32 9.42 -15.75 -13.86
N LEU A 33 8.32 -15.95 -14.60
CA LEU A 33 7.97 -17.23 -15.22
C LEU A 33 8.94 -17.62 -16.35
N TYR A 34 9.48 -16.65 -17.09
CA TYR A 34 10.53 -16.88 -18.09
C TYR A 34 11.92 -17.09 -17.48
N GLY A 35 12.04 -17.23 -16.16
CA GLY A 35 13.29 -17.51 -15.46
C GLY A 35 14.10 -16.28 -15.08
N ASN A 36 13.58 -15.07 -15.31
CA ASN A 36 14.25 -13.82 -14.96
C ASN A 36 13.66 -13.18 -13.70
N ILE A 37 13.94 -13.81 -12.56
CA ILE A 37 13.44 -13.40 -11.25
C ILE A 37 14.07 -12.06 -10.81
N VAL A 38 15.32 -11.80 -11.20
CA VAL A 38 16.02 -10.54 -10.86
C VAL A 38 15.33 -9.36 -11.53
N LEU A 39 15.00 -9.46 -12.82
CA LEU A 39 14.24 -8.41 -13.52
C LEU A 39 12.85 -8.20 -12.91
N SER A 40 12.14 -9.28 -12.59
CA SER A 40 10.83 -9.20 -11.92
C SER A 40 10.91 -8.41 -10.61
N LEU A 41 11.94 -8.69 -9.82
CA LEU A 41 12.15 -8.06 -8.53
C LEU A 41 12.65 -6.61 -8.66
N GLU A 42 13.45 -6.30 -9.69
CA GLU A 42 13.85 -4.93 -10.02
C GLU A 42 12.64 -4.07 -10.38
N ILE A 43 11.73 -4.58 -11.23
CA ILE A 43 10.49 -3.88 -11.59
C ILE A 43 9.62 -3.64 -10.35
N GLY A 44 9.41 -4.67 -9.52
CA GLY A 44 8.57 -4.55 -8.32
C GLY A 44 9.13 -3.58 -7.27
N SER A 45 10.45 -3.58 -7.05
CA SER A 45 11.10 -2.69 -6.09
C SER A 45 11.20 -1.25 -6.59
N ALA A 46 11.49 -1.05 -7.89
CA ALA A 46 11.49 0.27 -8.52
C ALA A 46 10.09 0.91 -8.44
N TYR A 47 9.04 0.14 -8.67
CA TYR A 47 7.66 0.60 -8.52
C TYR A 47 7.35 1.06 -7.08
N ALA A 48 7.69 0.24 -6.08
CA ALA A 48 7.47 0.60 -4.67
C ALA A 48 8.19 1.91 -4.29
N LEU A 49 9.42 2.10 -4.77
CA LEU A 49 10.19 3.34 -4.58
C LEU A 49 9.56 4.53 -5.33
N GLN A 50 9.06 4.34 -6.55
CA GLN A 50 8.40 5.40 -7.31
C GLN A 50 7.13 5.89 -6.62
N VAL A 51 6.30 4.97 -6.11
CA VAL A 51 5.09 5.36 -5.36
C VAL A 51 5.47 6.09 -4.07
N ALA A 52 6.45 5.58 -3.33
CA ALA A 52 6.88 6.15 -2.06
C ALA A 52 7.56 7.52 -2.19
N LEU A 53 8.44 7.69 -3.18
CA LEU A 53 9.30 8.88 -3.34
C LEU A 53 8.74 9.91 -4.31
N LEU A 54 7.97 9.51 -5.32
CA LEU A 54 7.41 10.43 -6.31
C LEU A 54 5.91 10.60 -6.17
N GLN A 55 5.13 9.51 -6.16
CA GLN A 55 3.66 9.63 -6.21
C GLN A 55 3.07 10.26 -4.94
N ILE A 56 3.49 9.79 -3.75
CA ILE A 56 3.01 10.30 -2.48
C ILE A 56 3.42 11.79 -2.27
N PRO A 57 4.69 12.18 -2.50
CA PRO A 57 5.10 13.58 -2.38
C PRO A 57 4.49 14.48 -3.46
N ALA A 58 4.32 14.00 -4.70
CA ALA A 58 3.67 14.77 -5.75
C ALA A 58 2.19 15.04 -5.41
N MET A 59 1.47 14.05 -4.87
CA MET A 59 0.09 14.26 -4.39
C MET A 59 0.05 15.25 -3.22
N THR A 60 1.00 15.17 -2.29
CA THR A 60 1.11 16.10 -1.16
C THR A 60 1.43 17.52 -1.63
N ALA A 61 2.37 17.67 -2.57
CA ALA A 61 2.77 18.96 -3.14
C ALA A 61 1.66 19.58 -4.00
N PHE A 62 0.96 18.78 -4.81
CA PHE A 62 -0.20 19.23 -5.57
C PHE A 62 -1.34 19.69 -4.65
N SER A 63 -1.60 18.95 -3.57
CA SER A 63 -2.56 19.35 -2.55
C SER A 63 -2.16 20.69 -1.90
N ALA A 64 -0.89 20.86 -1.52
CA ALA A 64 -0.38 22.11 -0.97
C ALA A 64 -0.45 23.29 -1.97
N TRP A 65 -0.19 23.05 -3.24
CA TRP A 65 -0.26 24.04 -4.32
C TRP A 65 -1.70 24.47 -4.62
N CYS A 66 -2.64 23.51 -4.69
CA CYS A 66 -4.07 23.81 -4.87
C CYS A 66 -4.67 24.56 -3.67
N ASN A 67 -4.13 24.36 -2.46
CA ASN A 67 -4.57 25.05 -1.24
C ASN A 67 -3.97 26.45 -1.05
N TRP A 68 -3.03 26.88 -1.92
CA TRP A 68 -2.31 28.15 -1.80
C TRP A 68 -3.22 29.40 -1.78
N ASN A 69 -4.46 29.32 -2.30
CA ASN A 69 -5.36 30.47 -2.43
C ASN A 69 -6.75 30.29 -1.77
N LYS A 70 -6.96 29.28 -0.93
CA LYS A 70 -8.25 29.02 -0.25
C LYS A 70 -8.04 28.59 1.20
N VAL A 71 -8.03 29.57 2.12
CA VAL A 71 -7.74 29.38 3.56
C VAL A 71 -8.78 28.51 4.30
N GLU A 72 -9.97 28.27 3.74
CA GLU A 72 -11.02 27.48 4.41
C GLU A 72 -10.97 25.96 4.16
N GLU A 73 -10.19 25.48 3.18
CA GLU A 73 -10.14 24.06 2.79
C GLU A 73 -8.93 23.32 3.40
N ALA A 74 -8.55 23.67 4.63
CA ALA A 74 -7.57 22.91 5.42
C ALA A 74 -7.99 21.43 5.63
N ARG A 75 -9.26 21.09 5.34
CA ARG A 75 -9.80 19.72 5.39
C ARG A 75 -9.44 18.84 4.20
N PHE A 76 -9.06 19.41 3.04
CA PHE A 76 -8.59 18.65 1.85
C PHE A 76 -7.09 18.77 1.62
N THR A 77 -6.33 19.17 2.64
CA THR A 77 -4.88 18.99 2.60
C THR A 77 -4.59 17.50 2.79
N PHE A 78 -4.03 16.86 1.77
CA PHE A 78 -3.50 15.50 1.88
C PHE A 78 -2.35 15.55 2.88
N THR A 79 -2.70 15.40 4.15
CA THR A 79 -1.75 15.32 5.22
C THR A 79 -1.22 13.89 5.21
N LEU A 80 0.09 13.74 5.19
CA LEU A 80 0.79 12.46 5.26
C LEU A 80 0.63 11.78 6.64
N ILE A 81 -0.52 11.94 7.29
CA ILE A 81 -0.92 11.32 8.55
C ILE A 81 -1.75 10.10 8.19
N PHE A 82 -1.10 8.96 8.25
CA PHE A 82 -1.76 7.66 8.14
C PHE A 82 -2.17 7.16 9.54
N PRO A 83 -3.29 6.41 9.65
CA PRO A 83 -3.62 5.66 10.85
C PRO A 83 -2.45 4.78 11.32
N ARG A 84 -2.32 4.59 12.64
CA ARG A 84 -1.25 3.78 13.22
C ARG A 84 -1.19 2.35 12.63
N TRP A 85 -2.36 1.77 12.34
CA TRP A 85 -2.48 0.43 11.75
C TRP A 85 -1.86 0.35 10.35
N ASP A 86 -2.17 1.32 9.47
CA ASP A 86 -1.68 1.37 8.10
C ASP A 86 -0.15 1.47 8.08
N ILE A 87 0.43 2.34 8.92
CA ILE A 87 1.89 2.50 9.04
C ILE A 87 2.55 1.18 9.49
N MET A 88 1.98 0.50 10.49
CA MET A 88 2.52 -0.78 10.95
C MET A 88 2.47 -1.87 9.87
N SER A 89 1.40 -1.93 9.08
CA SER A 89 1.29 -2.89 7.97
C SER A 89 2.33 -2.64 6.87
N VAL A 90 2.58 -1.37 6.51
CA VAL A 90 3.55 -1.00 5.48
C VAL A 90 4.97 -1.28 5.96
N LEU A 91 5.29 -0.93 7.21
CA LEU A 91 6.58 -1.27 7.82
C LEU A 91 6.83 -2.78 7.83
N PHE A 92 5.82 -3.57 8.21
CA PHE A 92 5.92 -5.03 8.20
C PHE A 92 6.16 -5.58 6.79
N SER A 93 5.44 -5.05 5.79
CA SER A 93 5.59 -5.45 4.38
C SER A 93 6.99 -5.13 3.84
N VAL A 94 7.49 -3.91 4.08
CA VAL A 94 8.84 -3.50 3.66
C VAL A 94 9.92 -4.32 4.35
N PHE A 95 9.72 -4.68 5.62
CA PHE A 95 10.64 -5.54 6.36
C PHE A 95 10.73 -6.94 5.74
N LEU A 96 9.60 -7.59 5.45
CA LEU A 96 9.57 -8.90 4.80
C LEU A 96 10.18 -8.88 3.39
N LEU A 97 9.89 -7.83 2.62
CA LEU A 97 10.46 -7.64 1.30
C LEU A 97 11.99 -7.50 1.38
N THR A 98 12.48 -6.67 2.30
CA THR A 98 13.93 -6.44 2.53
C THR A 98 14.63 -7.71 2.97
N TYR A 99 14.03 -8.48 3.89
CA TYR A 99 14.56 -9.77 4.33
C TYR A 99 14.70 -10.74 3.15
N THR A 100 13.68 -10.83 2.30
CA THR A 100 13.68 -11.73 1.14
C THR A 100 14.67 -11.28 0.07
N TYR A 101 14.87 -9.98 -0.08
CA TYR A 101 15.85 -9.38 -0.99
C TYR A 101 17.29 -9.74 -0.59
N GLN A 102 17.64 -9.61 0.69
CA GLN A 102 19.01 -9.84 1.17
C GLN A 102 19.48 -11.28 0.98
N GLU A 103 18.57 -12.25 1.02
CA GLU A 103 18.95 -13.65 0.81
C GLU A 103 19.27 -14.01 -0.65
N GLY A 104 19.01 -13.11 -1.63
CA GLY A 104 19.49 -13.19 -3.03
C GLY A 104 19.05 -14.39 -3.87
N LYS A 105 18.40 -15.39 -3.26
CA LYS A 105 17.89 -16.63 -3.87
C LYS A 105 16.39 -16.69 -3.66
N SER A 106 15.62 -16.67 -4.74
CA SER A 106 14.17 -16.85 -4.70
C SER A 106 13.82 -18.33 -4.66
N ASN A 107 12.95 -18.72 -3.71
CA ASN A 107 12.47 -20.08 -3.53
C ASN A 107 10.96 -20.04 -3.35
N TYR A 108 10.24 -21.09 -3.76
CA TYR A 108 8.78 -21.18 -3.66
C TYR A 108 8.29 -20.93 -2.23
N PHE A 109 9.03 -21.40 -1.23
CA PHE A 109 8.71 -21.19 0.18
C PHE A 109 8.79 -19.72 0.60
N LYS A 110 9.75 -18.96 0.06
CA LYS A 110 9.86 -17.51 0.34
C LYS A 110 8.72 -16.75 -0.31
N GLY A 111 8.43 -17.06 -1.58
CA GLY A 111 7.29 -16.48 -2.28
C GLY A 111 5.96 -16.77 -1.59
N SER A 112 5.77 -17.99 -1.07
CA SER A 112 4.55 -18.33 -0.33
C SER A 112 4.42 -17.57 0.99
N ILE A 113 5.53 -17.28 1.69
CA ILE A 113 5.50 -16.44 2.90
C ILE A 113 5.05 -15.01 2.56
N LEU A 114 5.52 -14.44 1.44
CA LEU A 114 5.08 -13.11 0.99
C LEU A 114 3.58 -13.11 0.66
N ILE A 115 3.11 -14.08 -0.12
CA ILE A 115 1.69 -14.18 -0.49
C ILE A 115 0.81 -14.38 0.75
N LEU A 116 1.22 -15.25 1.67
CA LEU A 116 0.49 -15.50 2.91
C LEU A 116 0.47 -14.25 3.79
N SER A 117 1.58 -13.52 3.90
CA SER A 117 1.62 -12.25 4.63
C SER A 117 0.67 -11.21 4.03
N TYR A 118 0.58 -11.12 2.71
CA TYR A 118 -0.37 -10.24 2.02
C TYR A 118 -1.83 -10.62 2.33
N LEU A 119 -2.16 -11.92 2.30
CA LEU A 119 -3.50 -12.39 2.66
C LEU A 119 -3.86 -12.09 4.13
N VAL A 120 -2.91 -12.27 5.05
CA VAL A 120 -3.10 -11.94 6.47
C VAL A 120 -3.31 -10.43 6.67
N LEU A 121 -2.55 -9.59 5.96
CA LEU A 121 -2.74 -8.14 5.99
C LEU A 121 -4.10 -7.73 5.43
N MET A 122 -4.53 -8.30 4.31
CA MET A 122 -5.86 -8.06 3.74
C MET A 122 -6.99 -8.49 4.67
N ALA A 123 -6.85 -9.65 5.31
CA ALA A 123 -7.78 -10.10 6.35
C ALA A 123 -7.77 -9.16 7.56
N GLY A 124 -6.60 -8.62 7.93
CA GLY A 124 -6.45 -7.60 8.98
C GLY A 124 -7.18 -6.30 8.64
N PHE A 125 -7.09 -5.82 7.39
CA PHE A 125 -7.85 -4.65 6.92
C PHE A 125 -9.36 -4.92 6.83
N TYR A 126 -9.77 -6.15 6.49
CA TYR A 126 -11.18 -6.53 6.47
C TYR A 126 -11.78 -6.67 7.88
N CYS A 127 -11.00 -7.21 8.82
CA CYS A 127 -11.45 -7.49 10.18
C CYS A 127 -11.26 -6.29 11.12
N ALA A 128 -10.36 -5.35 10.82
CA ALA A 128 -10.20 -4.12 11.59
C ALA A 128 -11.44 -3.23 11.41
N PRO A 129 -12.32 -3.10 12.41
CA PRO A 129 -13.44 -2.18 12.31
C PRO A 129 -12.88 -0.76 12.25
N VAL A 130 -13.20 -0.02 11.19
CA VAL A 130 -13.02 1.42 11.14
C VAL A 130 -13.99 2.05 12.14
N GLY A 131 -13.56 2.15 13.40
CA GLY A 131 -14.24 2.95 14.41
C GLY A 131 -14.52 2.28 15.75
N GLN A 132 -13.49 1.99 16.55
CA GLN A 132 -13.64 2.02 18.02
C GLN A 132 -12.30 2.17 18.78
N THR A 133 -11.59 3.28 18.57
CA THR A 133 -10.49 3.67 19.47
C THR A 133 -10.35 5.20 19.56
N ALA A 134 -11.46 5.89 19.81
CA ALA A 134 -11.45 7.29 20.22
C ALA A 134 -12.23 7.58 21.51
N SER A 135 -12.77 6.55 22.19
CA SER A 135 -13.60 6.74 23.41
C SER A 135 -13.17 5.92 24.63
N THR A 136 -12.00 5.26 24.64
CA THR A 136 -11.58 4.40 25.78
C THR A 136 -10.16 4.65 26.30
N PHE A 137 -9.48 5.70 25.88
CA PHE A 137 -8.34 6.22 26.64
C PHE A 137 -8.71 7.61 27.15
N GLY A 138 -9.37 7.61 28.31
CA GLY A 138 -9.47 8.78 29.16
C GLY A 138 -8.08 9.10 29.69
N PHE A 139 -7.43 10.05 29.02
CA PHE A 139 -6.63 11.14 29.57
C PHE A 139 -6.73 12.32 28.61
#